data_AF-A0A9W4K6D5-F1
#
_entry.id   AF-A0A9W4K6D5-F1
#
_cell.length_a   1.000
_cell.length_b   1.000
_cell.length_c   1.000
_cell.angle_alpha   90.00
_cell.angle_beta   90.00
_cell.angle_gamma   90.00
#
_symmetry.space_group_name_H-M   'P 1'
#
loop_
_entity.id
_entity.type
_entity.pdbx_description
1 polymer ?
#
loop_
_entity_poly.entity_id
_entity_poly.type
_entity_poly.pdbx_seq_one_letter_code
_entity_poly.pdbx_strand_id
1 'polypeptide(L)' 'MDWDSLFFNTATLILGVFVLDYGADKFIDHTVIVGQRLGISPTLIALLTAGAEYEELVVVVAAILQGRTP' A
#
# COMPACT_ATOMS: atom_id res chain seq x y z
N MET A 1 -27.75 -9.50 23.63
CA MET A 1 -26.86 -9.07 22.54
C MET A 1 -26.22 -7.79 23.01
N ASP A 2 -24.90 -7.79 23.14
CA ASP A 2 -24.17 -6.66 23.70
C ASP A 2 -23.99 -5.59 22.62
N TRP A 3 -25.00 -4.75 22.47
CA TRP A 3 -25.08 -3.73 21.42
C TRP A 3 -23.93 -2.72 21.50
N ASP A 4 -23.47 -2.40 22.72
CA ASP A 4 -22.36 -1.48 22.94
C ASP A 4 -21.05 -2.01 22.35
N SER A 5 -20.76 -3.29 22.57
CA SER A 5 -19.59 -3.96 21.97
C SER A 5 -19.66 -4.00 20.44
N LEU A 6 -20.84 -4.21 19.86
CA LEU A 6 -21.01 -4.18 18.41
C LEU A 6 -20.73 -2.78 17.84
N PHE A 7 -21.32 -1.73 18.42
CA PHE A 7 -21.08 -0.36 17.96
C PHE A 7 -19.62 0.06 18.13
N PHE A 8 -18.99 -0.26 19.26
CA PHE A 8 -17.60 0.06 19.52
C PHE A 8 -16.67 -0.64 18.51
N ASN A 9 -16.86 -1.94 18.27
CA ASN A 9 -16.04 -2.70 17.33
C ASN A 9 -16.22 -2.20 15.89
N THR A 10 -17.46 -1.93 15.46
CA THR A 10 -17.73 -1.40 14.12
C THR A 10 -17.15 0.00 13.95
N ALA A 11 -17.31 0.89 14.93
CA ALA A 11 -16.73 2.23 14.87
C ALA A 11 -15.19 2.18 14.83
N THR A 12 -14.59 1.31 15.65
CA THR A 12 -13.14 1.11 15.67
C THR A 12 -12.62 0.55 14.35
N LEU A 13 -13.35 -0.39 13.74
CA LEU A 13 -13.03 -0.91 12.42
C LEU A 13 -13.05 0.20 11.36
N ILE A 14 -14.13 0.98 11.30
CA ILE A 14 -14.29 2.06 10.32
C ILE A 14 -13.20 3.12 10.51
N LEU A 15 -12.95 3.52 11.75
CA LEU A 15 -11.91 4.50 12.07
C LEU A 15 -10.52 3.94 11.72
N GLY A 16 -10.26 2.68 12.03
CA GLY A 16 -9.01 2.00 11.71
C GLY A 16 -8.76 1.96 10.19
N VAL A 17 -9.77 1.58 9.41
CA VAL A 17 -9.68 1.59 7.94
C VAL A 17 -9.40 3.00 7.42
N PHE A 18 -10.12 4.02 7.91
CA PHE A 18 -9.91 5.40 7.49
C PHE A 18 -8.51 5.92 7.84
N VAL A 19 -8.03 5.62 9.04
CA VAL A 19 -6.68 5.99 9.49
C VAL A 19 -5.61 5.28 8.67
N LEU A 20 -5.82 4.00 8.33
CA LEU A 20 -4.88 3.24 7.52
C LEU A 20 -4.83 3.77 6.08
N ASP A 21 -5.98 4.02 5.46
CA ASP A 21 -6.09 4.55 4.09
C ASP A 21 -5.45 5.94 3.98
N TYR A 22 -5.97 6.89 4.77
CA TYR A 22 -5.45 8.26 4.78
C TYR A 22 -3.99 8.35 5.26
N GLY A 23 -3.65 7.54 6.26
CA GLY A 23 -2.30 7.48 6.81
C GLY A 23 -1.30 6.90 5.82
N ALA A 24 -1.67 5.85 5.08
CA ALA A 24 -0.85 5.26 4.05
C ALA A 24 -0.61 6.26 2.91
N ASP A 25 -1.65 6.89 2.37
CA ASP A 25 -1.51 7.91 1.33
C ASP A 25 -0.54 9.03 1.75
N LYS A 26 -0.76 9.59 2.94
CA LYS A 26 0.11 10.65 3.47
C LYS A 26 1.53 10.17 3.68
N PHE A 27 1.73 8.95 4.17
CA PHE A 27 3.04 8.37 4.41
C PHE A 27 3.82 8.14 3.11
N ILE A 28 3.16 7.62 2.08
CA ILE A 28 3.74 7.37 0.77
C ILE A 28 4.18 8.68 0.11
N ASP A 29 3.32 9.72 0.10
CA ASP A 29 3.65 11.04 -0.46
C ASP A 29 4.96 11.60 0.13
N HIS A 30 5.10 11.54 1.46
CA HIS A 30 6.29 12.07 2.13
C HIS A 30 7.51 11.18 1.90
N THR A 31 7.33 9.87 1.85
CA THR A 31 8.40 8.92 1.55
C THR A 31 8.97 9.17 0.15
N VAL A 32 8.13 9.45 -0.84
CA VAL A 32 8.55 9.82 -2.20
C VAL A 32 9.40 11.10 -2.17
N ILE A 33 8.94 12.14 -1.49
CA ILE A 33 9.66 13.42 -1.37
C ILE A 33 11.03 13.22 -0.71
N VAL A 34 11.09 12.43 0.36
CA VAL A 34 12.34 12.13 1.07
C VAL A 34 13.29 11.31 0.19
N GLY A 35 12.79 10.26 -0.47
CA GLY A 35 13.60 9.42 -1.35
C GLY A 35 14.22 10.20 -2.52
N GLN A 36 13.45 11.10 -3.13
CA GLN A 36 13.95 11.99 -4.18
C GLN A 36 15.05 12.92 -3.68
N ARG A 37 14.91 13.47 -2.46
CA ARG A 37 15.95 14.32 -1.84
C ARG A 37 17.23 13.55 -1.49
N LEU A 38 17.11 12.26 -1.21
CA LEU A 38 18.24 11.37 -0.96
C LEU A 38 18.91 10.84 -2.25
N GLY A 39 18.40 11.21 -3.42
CA GLY A 39 18.92 10.75 -4.71
C GLY A 39 18.56 9.31 -5.06
N ILE A 40 17.54 8.73 -4.41
CA ILE A 40 17.04 7.39 -4.75
C ILE A 40 16.31 7.46 -6.08
N SER A 41 16.47 6.44 -6.94
CA SER A 41 15.81 6.43 -8.23
C SER A 41 14.28 6.39 -8.07
N PRO A 42 13.52 7.13 -8.91
CA PRO A 42 12.05 7.12 -8.85
C PRO A 42 11.45 5.72 -9.00
N THR A 43 12.09 4.85 -9.76
CA THR A 43 11.67 3.45 -9.95
C THR A 43 11.77 2.63 -8.67
N LEU A 44 12.85 2.80 -7.89
CA LEU A 44 13.00 2.11 -6.60
C LEU A 44 11.98 2.61 -5.58
N ILE A 45 11.72 3.91 -5.57
CA ILE A 45 10.69 4.51 -4.72
C ILE A 45 9.33 3.93 -5.09
N ALA A 46 8.94 3.98 -6.37
CA ALA A 46 7.67 3.45 -6.86
C ALA A 46 7.49 1.96 -6.53
N LEU A 47 8.54 1.16 -6.71
CA LEU A 47 8.53 -0.27 -6.40
C LEU A 47 8.32 -0.54 -4.90
N LEU A 48 8.96 0.25 -4.03
CA LEU A 48 8.82 0.13 -2.57
C LEU A 48 7.46 0.64 -2.07
N THR A 49 6.93 1.70 -2.68
CA THR A 49 5.66 2.33 -2.28
C THR A 49 4.44 1.59 -2.81
N ALA A 50 4.56 0.88 -3.93
CA ALA A 50 3.50 0.01 -4.48
C ALA A 50 3.25 -1.25 -3.62
N GLY A 51 3.88 -1.37 -2.45
CA GLY A 51 4.11 -2.61 -1.71
C GLY A 51 2.90 -3.33 -1.12
N ALA A 52 1.69 -3.06 -1.60
CA ALA A 52 0.48 -3.82 -1.31
C ALA A 52 0.26 -5.00 -2.28
N GLU A 53 0.95 -5.04 -3.42
CA GLU A 53 0.70 -6.03 -4.50
C GLU A 53 2.00 -6.68 -5.02
N TYR A 54 2.94 -7.01 -4.11
CA TYR A 54 4.18 -7.68 -4.50
C TYR A 54 3.91 -9.04 -5.16
N GLU A 55 2.86 -9.73 -4.73
CA GLU A 55 2.40 -10.98 -5.30
C GLU A 55 2.03 -10.82 -6.78
N GLU A 56 1.28 -9.77 -7.12
CA GLU A 56 0.87 -9.48 -8.49
C GLU A 56 2.05 -9.05 -9.35
N LEU A 57 2.96 -8.26 -8.79
CA LEU A 57 4.19 -7.86 -9.46
C LEU A 57 5.08 -9.06 -9.78
N VAL A 58 5.21 -10.01 -8.86
CA VAL A 58 5.95 -11.27 -9.09
C VAL A 58 5.29 -12.10 -10.19
N VAL A 59 3.95 -12.17 -10.21
CA VAL A 59 3.20 -12.87 -11.26
C VAL A 59 3.44 -12.22 -12.63
N VAL A 60 3.41 -10.88 -12.73
CA VAL A 60 3.69 -10.15 -13.97
C VAL A 60 5.11 -10.40 -14.45
N VAL A 61 6.11 -10.32 -13.57
CA VAL A 61 7.51 -10.60 -13.93
C VAL A 61 7.67 -12.04 -14.40
N ALA A 62 7.05 -13.01 -13.72
CA ALA A 62 7.09 -14.42 -14.13
C ALA A 62 6.43 -14.65 -15.49
N ALA A 63 5.31 -13.98 -15.78
CA ALA A 63 4.63 -14.06 -17.08
C ALA A 63 5.50 -13.50 -18.22
N ILE A 64 6.14 -12.34 -18.01
CA ILE A 64 7.09 -11.75 -18.96
C ILE A 64 8.27 -12.70 -19.22
N LEU A 65 8.87 -13.28 -18.18
CA LEU A 65 9.98 -14.22 -18.30
C LEU A 65 9.59 -15.51 -19.04
N GLN A 66 8.32 -15.91 -18.95
CA GLN A 66 7.77 -17.06 -19.68
C GLN A 66 7.36 -16.71 -21.12
N GLY A 67 7.59 -15.47 -21.58
CA GLY A 67 7.19 -15.00 -22.91
C GLY A 67 5.67 -14.87 -23.08
N ARG A 68 4.91 -14.86 -21.98
CA ARG A 68 3.46 -14.64 -21.98
C ARG A 68 3.21 -13.16 -21.74
N THR A 69 3.10 -12.39 -22.81
CA THR A 69 2.59 -11.02 -22.74
C THR A 69 1.06 -11.04 -22.65
N PRO A 70 0.43 -10.20 -21.79
CA PRO A 70 -1.01 -10.00 -21.80
C PRO A 70 -1.51 -9.40 -23.12
#